data_AF-A0A6S4TPB3-F1
#
_entry.id   AF-A0A6S4TPB3-F1
#
_cell.length_a   1.000
_cell.length_b   1.000
_cell.length_c   1.000
_cell.angle_alpha   90.00
_cell.angle_beta   90.00
_cell.angle_gamma   90.00
#
_symmetry.space_group_name_H-M   'P 1'
#
loop_
_entity.id
_entity.type
_entity.pdbx_description
1 polymer ?
#
loop_
_entity_poly.entity_id
_entity_poly.type
_entity_poly.pdbx_seq_one_letter_code
_entity_poly.pdbx_strand_id
1 'polypeptide(L)'
;MKIAIPIVPGVYTQGGQSCYDGQSGGLRDRLWVLDFAKFAALTGISLRARSVTFSDAGQPIFSELTHAFESLPSSHSGIAMVIRQACPQSGLPARVEFQCSPATLAHIQNVISNIHTLEDAAWIILSSSAMALPDVWPHLDVENALILRADVTDSLVCDTPAQAMQVFQRAGHVSVQQRKVFTGDTADASVARLSGYDTTRYWGVTSELHREALYLKGPQLVKKQAEAERAVRKNPTSLVAAESLRVLSDPRLHELAGRMVRLEGRWLKRGLVEHFTRLGLTTDDTPWDGRLTSLIALERAYNDNPESEHPNLISALWAYSWHPLLSALDGAADMDLNDYDAVKEKIFTAHEPRAARPLLQFFRALHQQGWSELRESGEYTRATFNRRVAALRELGFSRAQLQQLDGSTESRIDAGVVIPMRRVLQVGRLTALPEWFTPVDVETWTPFDPSVRRAVGAVVGPVPLPVQQLRTTPTPVQLPNNAEIAAFFAPVEPEGVPPTPDLPRFDRRCQLMATDAVFAPAARHAESSQLGLDFSGPDHSAIRPYDPEASFALAIGRVRAAQVGEALASGSPRTLVDGSEFVPPVAKILPLPLRDSAYAQHRS
;
A
#
# COMPACT_ATOMS: atom_id res chain seq x y z
N MET A 1 -6.56 -6.26 1.33
CA MET A 1 -5.75 -7.47 1.03
C MET A 1 -5.59 -7.60 -0.47
N LYS A 2 -4.49 -8.21 -0.95
CA LYS A 2 -4.31 -8.61 -2.34
C LYS A 2 -4.16 -10.13 -2.41
N ILE A 3 -5.17 -10.78 -2.98
CA ILE A 3 -5.26 -12.24 -3.12
C ILE A 3 -5.03 -12.60 -4.58
N ALA A 4 -4.28 -13.65 -4.84
CA ALA A 4 -4.12 -14.18 -6.19
C ALA A 4 -4.55 -15.64 -6.23
N ILE A 5 -5.52 -15.95 -7.07
CA ILE A 5 -6.07 -17.30 -7.19
C ILE A 5 -5.55 -17.91 -8.50
N PRO A 6 -4.78 -19.01 -8.44
CA PRO A 6 -4.30 -19.69 -9.64
C PRO A 6 -5.45 -20.10 -10.56
N ILE A 7 -5.19 -20.11 -11.87
CA ILE A 7 -6.11 -20.65 -12.86
C ILE A 7 -5.75 -22.13 -13.08
N VAL A 8 -6.74 -23.00 -12.93
CA VAL A 8 -6.62 -24.46 -13.12
C VAL A 8 -6.24 -24.75 -14.58
N PRO A 9 -5.34 -25.71 -14.87
CA PRO A 9 -5.06 -26.12 -16.25
C PRO A 9 -6.32 -26.58 -16.99
N GLY A 10 -6.41 -26.26 -18.28
CA GLY A 10 -7.55 -26.67 -19.09
C GLY A 10 -7.34 -26.47 -20.58
N VAL A 11 -8.46 -26.34 -21.32
CA VAL A 11 -8.46 -26.15 -22.78
C VAL A 11 -7.77 -24.87 -23.26
N TYR A 12 -7.56 -23.92 -22.35
CA TYR A 12 -6.88 -22.65 -22.52
C TYR A 12 -5.42 -22.67 -22.06
N THR A 13 -4.85 -23.85 -21.81
CA THR A 13 -3.43 -24.00 -21.45
C THR A 13 -2.56 -24.18 -22.71
N GLN A 14 -1.47 -23.43 -22.78
CA GLN A 14 -0.41 -23.56 -23.79
C GLN A 14 0.90 -23.99 -23.12
N GLY A 15 1.43 -25.16 -23.52
CA GLY A 15 2.77 -25.61 -23.13
C GLY A 15 3.10 -25.46 -21.63
N GLY A 16 4.39 -25.41 -21.31
CA GLY A 16 4.85 -25.12 -19.96
C GLY A 16 6.21 -24.43 -19.96
N GLN A 17 6.36 -23.39 -19.16
CA GLN A 17 7.61 -22.67 -18.91
C GLN A 17 8.24 -23.19 -17.62
N SER A 18 9.50 -23.56 -17.68
CA SER A 18 10.26 -24.00 -16.51
C SER A 18 10.45 -22.84 -15.52
N CYS A 19 10.19 -23.08 -14.24
CA CYS A 19 10.44 -22.10 -13.18
C CYS A 19 11.88 -22.16 -12.67
N TYR A 20 12.39 -21.01 -12.22
CA TYR A 20 13.70 -20.89 -11.60
C TYR A 20 13.48 -20.73 -10.09
N ASP A 21 13.96 -21.68 -9.28
CA ASP A 21 13.61 -21.73 -7.86
C ASP A 21 14.52 -20.90 -6.94
N GLY A 22 15.62 -20.34 -7.46
CA GLY A 22 16.52 -19.43 -6.73
C GLY A 22 17.21 -20.01 -5.48
N GLN A 23 16.79 -21.16 -4.96
CA GLN A 23 17.32 -21.81 -3.77
C GLN A 23 18.15 -23.06 -4.09
N SER A 24 17.85 -23.77 -5.18
CA SER A 24 18.55 -25.01 -5.57
C SER A 24 19.53 -24.85 -6.73
N GLY A 25 19.54 -23.69 -7.39
CA GLY A 25 20.25 -23.53 -8.67
C GLY A 25 19.69 -24.42 -9.81
N GLY A 26 18.48 -24.99 -9.63
CA GLY A 26 17.86 -25.93 -10.57
C GLY A 26 16.53 -25.42 -11.13
N LEU A 27 16.14 -25.97 -12.29
CA LEU A 27 14.80 -25.80 -12.86
C LEU A 27 13.85 -26.78 -12.15
N ARG A 28 12.77 -26.28 -11.53
CA ARG A 28 11.62 -27.10 -11.09
C ARG A 28 10.39 -26.82 -11.94
N ASP A 29 9.30 -27.53 -11.64
CA ASP A 29 8.01 -27.65 -12.32
C ASP A 29 7.68 -26.64 -13.43
N ARG A 30 7.15 -27.15 -14.54
CA ARG A 30 6.70 -26.31 -15.64
C ARG A 30 5.41 -25.60 -15.25
N LEU A 31 5.45 -24.28 -15.12
CA LEU A 31 4.25 -23.45 -15.05
C LEU A 31 3.61 -23.36 -16.44
N TRP A 32 2.34 -23.69 -16.54
CA TRP A 32 1.62 -23.54 -17.81
C TRP A 32 1.46 -22.07 -18.21
N VAL A 33 1.49 -21.82 -19.51
CA VAL A 33 1.17 -20.52 -20.10
C VAL A 33 -0.33 -20.47 -20.37
N LEU A 34 -0.98 -19.37 -19.99
CA LEU A 34 -2.38 -19.12 -20.31
C LEU A 34 -2.54 -18.62 -21.75
N ASP A 35 -3.40 -19.29 -22.52
CA ASP A 35 -3.95 -18.79 -23.78
C ASP A 35 -5.04 -17.75 -23.47
N PHE A 36 -4.65 -16.48 -23.42
CA PHE A 36 -5.59 -15.39 -23.13
C PHE A 36 -6.76 -15.35 -24.10
N ALA A 37 -6.55 -15.64 -25.40
CA ALA A 37 -7.62 -15.58 -26.39
C ALA A 37 -8.67 -16.65 -26.13
N LYS A 38 -8.25 -17.90 -25.89
CA LYS A 38 -9.18 -18.99 -25.54
C LYS A 38 -9.86 -18.74 -24.20
N PHE A 39 -9.12 -18.27 -23.21
CA PHE A 39 -9.68 -17.97 -21.89
C PHE A 39 -10.73 -16.86 -21.97
N ALA A 40 -10.48 -15.80 -22.76
CA ALA A 40 -11.45 -14.73 -22.99
C ALA A 40 -12.67 -15.17 -23.80
N ALA A 41 -12.49 -16.02 -24.81
CA ALA A 41 -13.60 -16.58 -25.55
C ALA A 41 -14.55 -17.42 -24.67
N LEU A 42 -14.01 -18.09 -23.65
CA LEU A 42 -14.80 -18.89 -22.70
C LEU A 42 -15.48 -18.06 -21.62
N THR A 43 -14.78 -17.06 -21.08
CA THR A 43 -15.19 -16.34 -19.87
C THR A 43 -15.79 -14.96 -20.15
N GLY A 44 -15.72 -14.47 -21.38
CA GLY A 44 -16.21 -13.16 -21.77
C GLY A 44 -15.37 -11.98 -21.26
N ILE A 45 -14.21 -12.22 -20.64
CA ILE A 45 -13.35 -11.13 -20.17
C ILE A 45 -12.80 -10.28 -21.32
N SER A 46 -12.62 -8.99 -21.05
CA SER A 46 -12.04 -8.08 -22.02
C SER A 46 -10.50 -8.17 -22.03
N LEU A 47 -9.90 -8.08 -23.21
CA LEU A 47 -8.44 -8.11 -23.39
C LEU A 47 -7.93 -6.82 -24.01
N ARG A 48 -6.65 -6.54 -23.80
CA ARG A 48 -5.85 -5.54 -24.52
C ARG A 48 -4.74 -6.24 -25.30
N ALA A 49 -4.54 -5.85 -26.54
CA ALA A 49 -3.38 -6.23 -27.33
C ALA A 49 -2.32 -5.13 -27.25
N ARG A 50 -1.05 -5.49 -27.03
CA ARG A 50 0.04 -4.50 -27.12
C ARG A 50 0.44 -4.24 -28.57
N SER A 51 0.31 -5.24 -29.44
CA SER A 51 0.67 -5.12 -30.85
C SER A 51 -0.45 -5.64 -31.74
N VAL A 52 -0.77 -4.85 -32.77
CA VAL A 52 -1.75 -5.16 -33.81
C VAL A 52 -1.03 -5.08 -35.15
N THR A 53 -0.93 -6.20 -35.83
CA THR A 53 -0.44 -6.28 -37.21
C THR A 53 -1.60 -6.59 -38.13
N PHE A 54 -1.45 -6.35 -39.43
CA PHE A 54 -2.46 -6.72 -40.42
C PHE A 54 -1.88 -7.82 -41.31
N SER A 55 -2.68 -8.86 -41.55
CA SER A 55 -2.36 -9.89 -42.54
C SER A 55 -2.37 -9.33 -43.97
N ASP A 56 -1.83 -10.10 -44.91
CA ASP A 56 -1.87 -9.78 -46.34
C ASP A 56 -3.31 -9.60 -46.88
N ALA A 57 -4.30 -10.18 -46.20
CA ALA A 57 -5.73 -10.03 -46.50
C ALA A 57 -6.39 -8.83 -45.77
N GLY A 58 -5.61 -7.97 -45.12
CA GLY A 58 -6.08 -6.79 -44.39
C GLY A 58 -6.78 -7.09 -43.05
N GLN A 59 -6.75 -8.33 -42.56
CA GLN A 59 -7.35 -8.70 -41.27
C GLN A 59 -6.40 -8.40 -40.11
N PRO A 60 -6.88 -7.82 -39.00
CA PRO A 60 -6.07 -7.53 -37.84
C PRO A 60 -5.67 -8.83 -37.10
N ILE A 61 -4.38 -8.94 -36.79
CA ILE A 61 -3.78 -9.99 -35.97
C ILE A 61 -3.35 -9.33 -34.66
N PHE A 62 -3.90 -9.82 -33.55
CA PHE A 62 -3.61 -9.32 -32.21
C PHE A 62 -2.52 -10.17 -31.55
N SER A 63 -1.49 -9.52 -31.03
CA SER A 63 -0.40 -10.18 -30.31
C SER A 63 -0.14 -9.49 -28.97
N GLU A 64 0.54 -10.22 -28.07
CA GLU A 64 0.80 -9.77 -26.69
C GLU A 64 -0.50 -9.40 -25.96
N LEU A 65 -1.44 -10.34 -25.95
CA LEU A 65 -2.70 -10.18 -25.25
C LEU A 65 -2.47 -10.13 -23.74
N THR A 66 -3.11 -9.17 -23.10
CA THR A 66 -3.08 -8.95 -21.64
C THR A 66 -4.47 -8.58 -21.15
N HIS A 67 -4.74 -8.83 -19.87
CA HIS A 67 -5.92 -8.30 -19.19
C HIS A 67 -5.51 -7.03 -18.43
N ALA A 68 -6.26 -5.95 -18.60
CA ALA A 68 -6.00 -4.71 -17.88
C ALA A 68 -6.76 -4.70 -16.56
N PHE A 69 -6.26 -3.95 -15.58
CA PHE A 69 -7.02 -3.74 -14.35
C PHE A 69 -8.42 -3.23 -14.66
N GLU A 70 -9.41 -3.95 -14.17
CA GLU A 70 -10.80 -3.54 -14.21
C GLU A 70 -11.38 -3.54 -12.80
N SER A 71 -12.42 -2.72 -12.61
CA SER A 71 -13.15 -2.62 -11.34
C SER A 71 -14.46 -3.35 -11.50
N LEU A 72 -14.55 -4.54 -10.94
CA LEU A 72 -15.74 -5.37 -11.01
C LEU A 72 -16.85 -4.82 -10.13
N PRO A 73 -18.11 -4.78 -10.60
CA PRO A 73 -19.26 -4.50 -9.74
C PRO A 73 -19.33 -5.57 -8.66
N SER A 74 -19.19 -5.15 -7.40
CA SER A 74 -19.33 -6.04 -6.25
C SER A 74 -20.17 -5.35 -5.19
N SER A 75 -20.86 -6.13 -4.34
CA SER A 75 -21.81 -5.70 -3.31
C SER A 75 -22.16 -4.21 -3.35
N HIS A 76 -21.31 -3.37 -2.75
CA HIS A 76 -21.50 -1.93 -2.74
C HIS A 76 -20.32 -1.09 -3.27
N SER A 77 -19.25 -1.73 -3.76
CA SER A 77 -18.07 -1.03 -4.31
C SER A 77 -17.35 -1.85 -5.38
N GLY A 78 -16.27 -1.32 -5.95
CA GLY A 78 -15.49 -2.04 -6.97
C GLY A 78 -14.48 -3.02 -6.37
N ILE A 79 -14.38 -4.23 -6.92
CA ILE A 79 -13.19 -5.09 -6.72
C ILE A 79 -12.23 -4.83 -7.86
N ALA A 80 -11.01 -4.38 -7.56
CA ALA A 80 -9.98 -4.29 -8.59
C ALA A 80 -9.48 -5.70 -8.92
N MET A 81 -9.53 -6.06 -10.19
CA MET A 81 -9.21 -7.38 -10.68
C MET A 81 -8.26 -7.29 -11.88
N VAL A 82 -7.30 -8.20 -11.96
CA VAL A 82 -6.47 -8.40 -13.16
C VAL A 82 -6.12 -9.86 -13.37
N ILE A 83 -6.12 -10.33 -14.61
CA ILE A 83 -5.58 -11.64 -14.97
C ILE A 83 -4.11 -11.50 -15.36
N ARG A 84 -3.27 -12.31 -14.74
CA ARG A 84 -1.83 -12.30 -14.92
C ARG A 84 -1.37 -13.62 -15.53
N GLN A 85 -0.44 -13.52 -16.47
CA GLN A 85 0.31 -14.67 -16.95
C GLN A 85 1.17 -15.26 -15.82
N ALA A 86 1.55 -16.53 -15.99
CA ALA A 86 2.59 -17.15 -15.21
C ALA A 86 3.88 -16.31 -15.23
N CYS A 87 4.55 -16.22 -14.08
CA CYS A 87 5.81 -15.55 -13.89
C CYS A 87 6.83 -16.55 -13.33
N PRO A 88 7.62 -17.21 -14.19
CA PRO A 88 8.59 -18.23 -13.79
C PRO A 88 9.67 -17.72 -12.82
N GLN A 89 10.03 -16.44 -12.90
CA GLN A 89 11.05 -15.81 -12.05
C GLN A 89 10.59 -15.66 -10.59
N SER A 90 9.28 -15.56 -10.37
CA SER A 90 8.70 -15.43 -9.03
C SER A 90 7.93 -16.68 -8.61
N GLY A 91 7.99 -17.75 -9.39
CA GLY A 91 7.24 -18.99 -9.15
C GLY A 91 5.71 -18.80 -9.12
N LEU A 92 5.18 -17.72 -9.70
CA LEU A 92 3.75 -17.42 -9.65
C LEU A 92 3.04 -18.03 -10.88
N PRO A 93 1.98 -18.83 -10.71
CA PRO A 93 1.22 -19.36 -11.84
C PRO A 93 0.40 -18.27 -12.54
N ALA A 94 -0.17 -18.64 -13.70
CA ALA A 94 -1.26 -17.85 -14.28
C ALA A 94 -2.41 -17.78 -13.27
N ARG A 95 -2.95 -16.57 -13.04
CA ARG A 95 -3.80 -16.30 -11.88
C ARG A 95 -4.69 -15.08 -12.08
N VAL A 96 -5.75 -15.02 -11.29
CA VAL A 96 -6.56 -13.81 -11.12
C VAL A 96 -6.16 -13.13 -9.83
N GLU A 97 -5.74 -11.86 -9.91
CA GLU A 97 -5.41 -11.05 -8.74
C GLU A 97 -6.60 -10.17 -8.37
N PHE A 98 -7.07 -10.30 -7.14
CA PHE A 98 -8.09 -9.45 -6.52
C PHE A 98 -7.43 -8.49 -5.52
N GLN A 99 -7.79 -7.20 -5.60
CA GLN A 99 -7.37 -6.19 -4.64
C GLN A 99 -8.58 -5.37 -4.21
N CYS A 100 -8.94 -5.48 -2.93
CA CYS A 100 -10.00 -4.65 -2.34
C CYS A 100 -9.82 -4.47 -0.82
N SER A 101 -10.54 -3.49 -0.28
CA SER A 101 -10.73 -3.28 1.15
C SER A 101 -12.03 -4.01 1.55
N PRO A 102 -11.96 -5.00 2.47
CA PRO A 102 -13.14 -5.76 2.85
C PRO A 102 -14.20 -4.86 3.53
N ALA A 103 -13.77 -3.82 4.27
CA ALA A 103 -14.67 -2.81 4.82
C ALA A 103 -15.45 -2.05 3.74
N THR A 104 -14.83 -1.76 2.59
CA THR A 104 -15.53 -1.06 1.49
C THR A 104 -16.56 -1.98 0.82
N LEU A 105 -16.33 -3.29 0.79
CA LEU A 105 -17.30 -4.28 0.30
C LEU A 105 -18.48 -4.42 1.28
N ALA A 106 -18.15 -4.58 2.56
CA ALA A 106 -19.10 -4.81 3.64
C ALA A 106 -19.96 -3.58 3.97
N HIS A 107 -19.34 -2.39 3.99
CA HIS A 107 -19.96 -1.19 4.56
C HIS A 107 -19.97 0.02 3.62
N ILE A 108 -19.54 -0.08 2.35
CA ILE A 108 -19.33 1.04 1.40
C ILE A 108 -18.17 1.97 1.76
N GLN A 109 -17.94 2.18 3.05
CA GLN A 109 -16.93 3.05 3.61
C GLN A 109 -15.80 2.24 4.25
N ASN A 110 -14.64 2.88 4.44
CA ASN A 110 -13.49 2.28 5.13
C ASN A 110 -12.91 3.20 6.22
N VAL A 111 -13.75 4.06 6.79
CA VAL A 111 -13.52 4.88 7.98
C VAL A 111 -13.59 3.99 9.22
N ILE A 112 -14.67 3.20 9.37
CA ILE A 112 -14.90 2.28 10.50
C ILE A 112 -15.24 0.88 9.97
N SER A 113 -14.96 -0.15 10.75
CA SER A 113 -15.13 -1.56 10.35
C SER A 113 -15.17 -2.44 11.58
N ASN A 114 -16.00 -3.48 11.56
CA ASN A 114 -16.02 -4.54 12.57
C ASN A 114 -15.30 -5.83 12.10
N ILE A 115 -14.57 -5.75 10.99
CA ILE A 115 -13.75 -6.84 10.45
C ILE A 115 -12.41 -6.84 11.18
N HIS A 116 -12.15 -7.88 11.98
CA HIS A 116 -11.00 -7.95 12.88
C HIS A 116 -10.06 -9.15 12.63
N THR A 117 -10.39 -10.01 11.66
CA THR A 117 -9.57 -11.16 11.27
C THR A 117 -9.27 -11.14 9.77
N LEU A 118 -8.17 -11.78 9.37
CA LEU A 118 -7.78 -12.03 7.99
C LEU A 118 -8.73 -13.03 7.35
N GLU A 119 -9.25 -13.97 8.13
CA GLU A 119 -10.30 -14.90 7.72
C GLU A 119 -11.57 -14.18 7.27
N ASP A 120 -12.13 -13.29 8.11
CA ASP A 120 -13.32 -12.50 7.76
C ASP A 120 -13.08 -11.66 6.50
N ALA A 121 -11.92 -11.02 6.45
CA ALA A 121 -11.51 -10.21 5.32
C ALA A 121 -11.44 -11.03 4.02
N ALA A 122 -10.89 -12.25 4.10
CA ALA A 122 -10.79 -13.15 2.97
C ALA A 122 -12.17 -13.64 2.53
N TRP A 123 -13.04 -14.02 3.47
CA TRP A 123 -14.40 -14.48 3.17
C TRP A 123 -15.21 -13.42 2.42
N ILE A 124 -15.18 -12.18 2.89
CA ILE A 124 -15.87 -11.05 2.25
C ILE A 124 -15.35 -10.81 0.83
N ILE A 125 -14.03 -10.88 0.62
CA ILE A 125 -13.43 -10.69 -0.70
C ILE A 125 -13.77 -11.85 -1.63
N LEU A 126 -13.58 -13.10 -1.21
CA LEU A 126 -13.80 -14.28 -2.04
C LEU A 126 -15.27 -14.44 -2.43
N SER A 127 -16.20 -14.31 -1.48
CA SER A 127 -17.64 -14.37 -1.76
C SER A 127 -18.06 -13.30 -2.76
N SER A 128 -17.60 -12.06 -2.57
CA SER A 128 -17.88 -10.96 -3.48
C SER A 128 -17.27 -11.17 -4.87
N SER A 129 -16.05 -11.73 -4.95
CA SER A 129 -15.39 -12.07 -6.22
C SER A 129 -16.12 -13.20 -6.97
N ALA A 130 -16.56 -14.25 -6.27
CA ALA A 130 -17.29 -15.37 -6.86
C ALA A 130 -18.59 -14.91 -7.52
N MET A 131 -19.31 -14.01 -6.86
CA MET A 131 -20.53 -13.41 -7.38
C MET A 131 -20.26 -12.45 -8.54
N ALA A 132 -19.16 -11.70 -8.48
CA ALA A 132 -18.81 -10.74 -9.53
C ALA A 132 -18.29 -11.41 -10.83
N LEU A 133 -17.81 -12.65 -10.74
CA LEU A 133 -17.19 -13.38 -11.85
C LEU A 133 -17.69 -14.82 -11.98
N PRO A 134 -18.99 -15.06 -12.22
CA PRO A 134 -19.54 -16.41 -12.27
C PRO A 134 -18.94 -17.28 -13.39
N ASP A 135 -18.50 -16.69 -14.49
CA ASP A 135 -17.91 -17.41 -15.62
C ASP A 135 -16.40 -17.69 -15.46
N VAL A 136 -15.70 -16.88 -14.66
CA VAL A 136 -14.26 -17.06 -14.39
C VAL A 136 -14.06 -17.96 -13.17
N TRP A 137 -14.90 -17.83 -12.14
CA TRP A 137 -14.75 -18.52 -10.86
C TRP A 137 -14.59 -20.05 -10.95
N PRO A 138 -15.34 -20.78 -11.81
CA PRO A 138 -15.18 -22.23 -11.98
C PRO A 138 -13.81 -22.68 -12.51
N HIS A 139 -13.02 -21.74 -13.01
CA HIS A 139 -11.68 -22.00 -13.54
C HIS A 139 -10.57 -21.68 -12.52
N LEU A 140 -10.93 -21.27 -11.31
CA LEU A 140 -9.98 -20.84 -10.28
C LEU A 140 -9.72 -21.95 -9.26
N ASP A 141 -8.45 -22.12 -8.92
CA ASP A 141 -7.98 -22.99 -7.84
C ASP A 141 -8.02 -22.22 -6.51
N VAL A 142 -9.21 -22.13 -5.93
CA VAL A 142 -9.44 -21.37 -4.68
C VAL A 142 -8.66 -21.97 -3.51
N GLU A 143 -8.45 -23.28 -3.50
CA GLU A 143 -7.70 -24.00 -2.45
C GLU A 143 -6.24 -23.54 -2.41
N ASN A 144 -5.62 -23.33 -3.58
CA ASN A 144 -4.25 -22.82 -3.69
C ASN A 144 -4.17 -21.29 -3.83
N ALA A 145 -5.16 -20.55 -3.33
CA ALA A 145 -5.12 -19.09 -3.30
C ALA A 145 -3.90 -18.57 -2.52
N LEU A 146 -3.20 -17.59 -3.12
CA LEU A 146 -1.98 -16.99 -2.60
C LEU A 146 -2.24 -15.58 -2.08
N ILE A 147 -1.53 -15.22 -1.02
CA ILE A 147 -1.55 -13.88 -0.44
C ILE A 147 -0.32 -13.11 -0.93
N LEU A 148 -0.57 -12.10 -1.76
CA LEU A 148 0.49 -11.23 -2.28
C LEU A 148 0.77 -10.05 -1.36
N ARG A 149 -0.27 -9.57 -0.66
CA ARG A 149 -0.18 -8.42 0.25
C ARG A 149 -1.30 -8.43 1.28
N ALA A 150 -0.98 -8.11 2.54
CA ALA A 150 -1.95 -7.81 3.58
C ALA A 150 -1.75 -6.36 4.04
N ASP A 151 -2.81 -5.55 3.99
CA ASP A 151 -2.77 -4.17 4.45
C ASP A 151 -3.54 -4.13 5.78
N VAL A 152 -2.85 -3.85 6.89
CA VAL A 152 -3.43 -3.71 8.23
C VAL A 152 -3.58 -2.24 8.56
N THR A 153 -4.73 -1.85 9.12
CA THR A 153 -5.02 -0.44 9.37
C THR A 153 -5.62 -0.19 10.72
N ASP A 154 -5.19 0.89 11.36
CA ASP A 154 -5.82 1.48 12.55
C ASP A 154 -5.81 3.01 12.39
N SER A 155 -6.56 3.71 13.24
CA SER A 155 -6.66 5.17 13.18
C SER A 155 -6.53 5.81 14.56
N LEU A 156 -5.83 6.95 14.59
CA LEU A 156 -5.87 7.88 15.70
C LEU A 156 -7.08 8.81 15.50
N VAL A 157 -7.94 8.94 16.50
CA VAL A 157 -9.15 9.78 16.43
C VAL A 157 -8.92 11.04 17.25
N CYS A 158 -8.52 12.13 16.59
CA CYS A 158 -8.23 13.43 17.22
C CYS A 158 -9.47 14.11 17.83
N ASP A 159 -9.27 15.12 18.67
CA ASP A 159 -10.34 15.96 19.21
C ASP A 159 -10.92 16.87 18.12
N THR A 160 -10.05 17.37 17.24
CA THR A 160 -10.43 18.30 16.16
C THR A 160 -9.72 17.96 14.85
N PRO A 161 -10.28 18.36 13.69
CA PRO A 161 -9.60 18.25 12.40
C PRO A 161 -8.26 19.00 12.34
N ALA A 162 -8.15 20.13 13.05
CA ALA A 162 -6.90 20.89 13.14
C ALA A 162 -5.81 20.08 13.87
N GLN A 163 -6.17 19.40 14.97
CA GLN A 163 -5.25 18.51 15.68
C GLN A 163 -4.84 17.32 14.80
N ALA A 164 -5.76 16.74 14.02
CA ALA A 164 -5.43 15.68 13.06
C ALA A 164 -4.41 16.14 12.00
N MET A 165 -4.56 17.36 11.47
CA MET A 165 -3.59 17.96 10.54
C MET A 165 -2.22 18.14 11.21
N GLN A 166 -2.18 18.61 12.46
CA GLN A 166 -0.94 18.79 13.21
C GLN A 166 -0.21 17.46 13.43
N VAL A 167 -0.93 16.38 13.77
CA VAL A 167 -0.36 15.02 13.86
C VAL A 167 0.22 14.58 12.53
N PHE A 168 -0.56 14.74 11.45
CA PHE A 168 -0.14 14.38 10.10
C PHE A 168 1.16 15.08 9.69
N GLN A 169 1.24 16.40 9.92
CA GLN A 169 2.42 17.21 9.62
C GLN A 169 3.62 16.75 10.45
N ARG A 170 3.47 16.55 11.76
CA ARG A 170 4.57 16.11 12.64
C ARG A 170 5.09 14.73 12.28
N ALA A 171 4.19 13.78 12.10
CA ALA A 171 4.57 12.42 11.72
C ALA A 171 5.41 12.42 10.44
N GLY A 172 5.05 13.25 9.46
CA GLY A 172 5.78 13.43 8.20
C GLY A 172 7.26 13.83 8.31
N HIS A 173 7.76 14.21 9.48
CA HIS A 173 9.17 14.55 9.73
C HIS A 173 9.96 13.43 10.42
N VAL A 174 9.30 12.32 10.78
CA VAL A 174 9.92 11.27 11.59
C VAL A 174 10.57 10.20 10.74
N SER A 175 11.88 10.03 10.89
CA SER A 175 12.63 8.90 10.33
C SER A 175 13.32 8.07 11.43
N VAL A 176 12.97 6.79 11.53
CA VAL A 176 13.44 5.89 12.59
C VAL A 176 13.93 4.56 12.00
N GLN A 177 15.10 4.10 12.43
CA GLN A 177 15.73 2.87 11.91
C GLN A 177 15.83 2.89 10.36
N GLN A 178 15.31 1.85 9.69
CA GLN A 178 15.22 1.76 8.23
C GLN A 178 13.95 2.42 7.66
N ARG A 179 13.04 2.90 8.52
CA ARG A 179 11.82 3.62 8.12
C ARG A 179 12.17 5.08 7.88
N LYS A 180 12.54 5.37 6.64
CA LYS A 180 12.77 6.74 6.16
C LYS A 180 11.49 7.28 5.54
N VAL A 181 11.16 8.52 5.84
CA VAL A 181 10.12 9.26 5.12
C VAL A 181 10.52 9.31 3.66
N PHE A 182 9.57 8.99 2.78
CA PHE A 182 9.78 9.16 1.35
C PHE A 182 9.69 10.65 0.97
N THR A 183 10.81 11.23 0.54
CA THR A 183 10.92 12.63 0.11
C THR A 183 10.90 12.80 -1.41
N GLY A 184 10.92 11.69 -2.17
CA GLY A 184 11.00 11.72 -3.63
C GLY A 184 9.76 12.35 -4.29
N ASP A 185 9.95 12.85 -5.50
CA ASP A 185 8.87 13.25 -6.40
C ASP A 185 8.33 11.99 -7.09
N THR A 186 7.25 11.40 -6.57
CA THR A 186 6.37 10.67 -7.48
C THR A 186 5.61 11.70 -8.32
N ALA A 187 5.17 11.34 -9.53
CA ALA A 187 4.29 12.19 -10.33
C ALA A 187 3.04 12.64 -9.52
N ASP A 188 2.59 11.80 -8.60
CA ASP A 188 1.52 12.13 -7.65
C ASP A 188 1.96 13.08 -6.51
N ALA A 189 3.19 12.96 -6.00
CA ALA A 189 3.71 13.81 -4.92
C ALA A 189 3.99 15.24 -5.39
N SER A 190 4.43 15.45 -6.63
CA SER A 190 4.65 16.78 -7.19
C SER A 190 3.33 17.52 -7.41
N VAL A 191 2.29 16.85 -7.91
CA VAL A 191 0.93 17.42 -8.07
C VAL A 191 0.26 17.68 -6.71
N ALA A 192 0.42 16.80 -5.73
CA ALA A 192 -0.11 16.98 -4.38
C ALA A 192 0.55 18.15 -3.63
N ARG A 193 1.86 18.35 -3.77
CA ARG A 193 2.58 19.51 -3.20
C ARG A 193 2.20 20.82 -3.90
N LEU A 194 2.13 20.85 -5.23
CA LEU A 194 1.75 22.04 -6.01
C LEU A 194 0.31 22.51 -5.76
N SER A 195 -0.57 21.58 -5.38
CA SER A 195 -1.97 21.89 -5.05
C SER A 195 -2.21 22.21 -3.56
N GLY A 196 -1.21 22.01 -2.69
CA GLY A 196 -1.35 22.21 -1.24
C GLY A 196 -2.20 21.14 -0.53
N TYR A 197 -2.55 20.05 -1.20
CA TYR A 197 -3.41 18.97 -0.70
C TYR A 197 -2.65 17.67 -0.39
N ASP A 198 -1.38 17.78 0.00
CA ASP A 198 -0.62 16.60 0.42
C ASP A 198 -1.15 16.09 1.76
N THR A 199 -1.98 15.04 1.68
CA THR A 199 -2.71 14.43 2.81
C THR A 199 -2.23 13.01 3.09
N THR A 200 -1.14 12.57 2.47
CA THR A 200 -0.57 11.23 2.66
C THR A 200 0.96 11.26 2.80
N ARG A 201 1.49 10.52 3.77
CA ARG A 201 2.93 10.31 4.00
C ARG A 201 3.26 8.83 3.88
N TYR A 202 4.45 8.53 3.36
CA TYR A 202 4.90 7.16 3.17
C TYR A 202 6.26 6.92 3.82
N TRP A 203 6.46 5.72 4.35
CA TRP A 203 7.74 5.21 4.82
C TRP A 203 8.09 3.90 4.12
N GLY A 204 9.39 3.68 3.92
CA GLY A 204 9.89 2.41 3.41
C GLY A 204 9.34 2.06 2.02
N VAL A 205 9.12 3.04 1.14
CA VAL A 205 8.48 2.84 -0.18
C VAL A 205 9.18 1.76 -1.03
N THR A 206 10.49 1.61 -0.88
CA THR A 206 11.31 0.61 -1.58
C THR A 206 11.45 -0.72 -0.81
N SER A 207 10.88 -0.82 0.38
CA SER A 207 10.93 -2.04 1.20
C SER A 207 10.18 -3.19 0.53
N GLU A 208 10.77 -4.38 0.62
CA GLU A 208 10.18 -5.66 0.20
C GLU A 208 9.49 -6.40 1.36
N LEU A 209 9.59 -5.88 2.59
CA LEU A 209 9.01 -6.51 3.78
C LEU A 209 7.66 -5.91 4.11
N HIS A 210 7.67 -4.64 4.50
CA HIS A 210 6.47 -3.87 4.79
C HIS A 210 6.69 -2.40 4.44
N ARG A 211 5.60 -1.67 4.19
CA ARG A 211 5.58 -0.24 3.85
C ARG A 211 4.50 0.46 4.66
N GLU A 212 4.78 1.63 5.18
CA GLU A 212 3.82 2.38 5.99
C GLU A 212 3.24 3.56 5.22
N ALA A 213 1.95 3.82 5.40
CA ALA A 213 1.27 4.99 4.88
C ALA A 213 0.40 5.66 5.96
N LEU A 214 0.58 6.96 6.14
CA LEU A 214 -0.21 7.78 7.06
C LEU A 214 -1.01 8.78 6.27
N TYR A 215 -2.32 8.88 6.48
CA TYR A 215 -3.14 9.86 5.77
C TYR A 215 -4.33 10.39 6.55
N LEU A 216 -4.78 11.58 6.18
CA LEU A 216 -6.00 12.19 6.72
C LEU A 216 -7.23 11.52 6.09
N LYS A 217 -8.15 11.02 6.93
CA LYS A 217 -9.30 10.26 6.44
C LYS A 217 -10.41 11.15 5.87
N GLY A 218 -10.64 12.31 6.46
CA GLY A 218 -11.67 13.28 6.03
C GLY A 218 -11.57 13.65 4.55
N PRO A 219 -10.42 14.15 4.06
CA PRO A 219 -10.24 14.46 2.63
C PRO A 219 -10.51 13.27 1.70
N GLN A 220 -10.11 12.06 2.10
CA GLN A 220 -10.38 10.84 1.33
C GLN A 220 -11.87 10.52 1.24
N LEU A 221 -12.63 10.70 2.34
CA LEU A 221 -14.09 10.49 2.34
C LEU A 221 -14.79 11.48 1.43
N VAL A 222 -14.42 12.77 1.48
CA VAL A 222 -14.99 13.82 0.62
C VAL A 222 -14.76 13.50 -0.86
N LYS A 223 -13.57 13.00 -1.23
CA LYS A 223 -13.30 12.56 -2.61
C LYS A 223 -14.23 11.43 -3.04
N LYS A 224 -14.42 10.41 -2.18
CA LYS A 224 -15.32 9.28 -2.46
C LYS A 224 -16.79 9.71 -2.56
N GLN A 225 -17.24 10.64 -1.71
CA GLN A 225 -18.59 11.21 -1.81
C GLN A 225 -18.79 11.90 -3.17
N ALA A 226 -17.84 12.74 -3.60
CA ALA A 226 -17.93 13.42 -4.89
C ALA A 226 -17.98 12.45 -6.08
N GLU A 227 -17.27 11.33 -6.00
CA GLU A 227 -17.35 10.23 -6.98
C GLU A 227 -18.73 9.56 -6.98
N ALA A 228 -19.31 9.29 -5.79
CA ALA A 228 -20.65 8.75 -5.65
C ALA A 228 -21.73 9.70 -6.19
N GLU A 229 -21.63 11.00 -5.94
CA GLU A 229 -22.52 12.01 -6.51
C GLU A 229 -22.49 12.00 -8.03
N ARG A 230 -21.30 11.91 -8.63
CA ARG A 230 -21.15 11.80 -10.10
C ARG A 230 -21.76 10.51 -10.62
N ALA A 231 -21.62 9.39 -9.90
CA ALA A 231 -22.21 8.12 -10.29
C ALA A 231 -23.75 8.18 -10.29
N VAL A 232 -24.35 8.80 -9.26
CA VAL A 232 -25.81 9.03 -9.20
C VAL A 232 -26.26 9.95 -10.32
N ARG A 233 -25.54 11.06 -10.60
CA ARG A 233 -25.87 11.95 -11.73
C ARG A 233 -25.81 11.22 -13.08
N LYS A 234 -24.84 10.32 -13.26
CA LYS A 234 -24.67 9.54 -14.50
C LYS A 234 -25.75 8.46 -14.65
N ASN A 235 -26.17 7.83 -13.56
CA ASN A 235 -27.24 6.82 -13.56
C ASN A 235 -28.13 6.95 -12.31
N PRO A 236 -29.15 7.82 -12.34
CA PRO A 236 -30.01 8.08 -11.18
C PRO A 236 -30.83 6.88 -10.71
N THR A 237 -31.03 5.88 -11.58
CA THR A 237 -31.79 4.66 -11.26
C THR A 237 -30.95 3.56 -10.60
N SER A 238 -29.63 3.78 -10.48
CA SER A 238 -28.73 2.83 -9.85
C SER A 238 -28.92 2.84 -8.33
N LEU A 239 -29.50 1.77 -7.80
CA LEU A 239 -29.64 1.56 -6.35
C LEU A 239 -28.29 1.57 -5.63
N VAL A 240 -27.26 0.98 -6.23
CA VAL A 240 -25.90 0.95 -5.68
C VAL A 240 -25.32 2.36 -5.61
N ALA A 241 -25.47 3.17 -6.67
CA ALA A 241 -24.95 4.54 -6.64
C ALA A 241 -25.68 5.39 -5.59
N ALA A 242 -27.01 5.24 -5.49
CA ALA A 242 -27.83 5.95 -4.51
C ALA A 242 -27.46 5.56 -3.07
N GLU A 243 -27.31 4.26 -2.80
CA GLU A 243 -26.91 3.75 -1.49
C GLU A 243 -25.49 4.16 -1.12
N SER A 244 -24.56 4.10 -2.07
CA SER A 244 -23.20 4.59 -1.86
C SER A 244 -23.16 6.07 -1.50
N LEU A 245 -23.95 6.89 -2.19
CA LEU A 245 -24.08 8.32 -1.84
C LEU A 245 -24.70 8.49 -0.45
N ARG A 246 -25.75 7.74 -0.11
CA ARG A 246 -26.42 7.79 1.20
C ARG A 246 -25.44 7.50 2.35
N VAL A 247 -24.64 6.44 2.25
CA VAL A 247 -23.67 6.08 3.29
C VAL A 247 -22.50 7.07 3.34
N LEU A 248 -21.95 7.45 2.19
CA LEU A 248 -20.78 8.33 2.13
C LEU A 248 -21.10 9.79 2.51
N SER A 249 -22.37 10.20 2.50
CA SER A 249 -22.81 11.54 2.90
C SER A 249 -23.28 11.64 4.36
N ASP A 250 -23.20 10.57 5.16
CA ASP A 250 -23.61 10.59 6.56
C ASP A 250 -22.79 11.63 7.37
N PRO A 251 -23.41 12.68 7.93
CA PRO A 251 -22.69 13.72 8.67
C PRO A 251 -21.87 13.17 9.85
N ARG A 252 -22.33 12.09 10.49
CA ARG A 252 -21.64 11.46 11.62
C ARG A 252 -20.35 10.77 11.16
N LEU A 253 -20.38 10.19 9.96
CA LEU A 253 -19.20 9.60 9.32
C LEU A 253 -18.19 10.69 8.94
N HIS A 254 -18.65 11.84 8.45
CA HIS A 254 -17.80 12.99 8.15
C HIS A 254 -17.15 13.60 9.40
N GLU A 255 -17.92 13.76 10.48
CA GLU A 255 -17.41 14.29 11.74
C GLU A 255 -16.30 13.40 12.31
N LEU A 256 -16.50 12.08 12.29
CA LEU A 256 -15.51 11.10 12.71
C LEU A 256 -14.29 11.11 11.78
N ALA A 257 -14.49 10.98 10.46
CA ALA A 257 -13.40 10.94 9.49
C ALA A 257 -12.56 12.22 9.47
N GLY A 258 -13.18 13.38 9.68
CA GLY A 258 -12.51 14.68 9.74
C GLY A 258 -11.48 14.77 10.87
N ARG A 259 -11.65 13.96 11.92
CA ARG A 259 -10.76 13.88 13.07
C ARG A 259 -9.76 12.73 13.00
N MET A 260 -9.81 11.90 11.95
CA MET A 260 -9.02 10.67 11.88
C MET A 260 -7.72 10.82 11.08
N VAL A 261 -6.64 10.33 11.69
CA VAL A 261 -5.37 10.02 11.03
C VAL A 261 -5.29 8.51 10.87
N ARG A 262 -5.25 8.01 9.63
CA ARG A 262 -5.15 6.58 9.32
C ARG A 262 -3.69 6.16 9.23
N LEU A 263 -3.40 5.04 9.88
CA LEU A 263 -2.09 4.41 9.97
C LEU A 263 -2.20 3.03 9.30
N GLU A 264 -1.63 2.90 8.10
CA GLU A 264 -1.70 1.70 7.27
C GLU A 264 -0.33 1.03 7.17
N GLY A 265 -0.22 -0.23 7.62
CA GLY A 265 0.94 -1.09 7.43
C GLY A 265 0.69 -2.06 6.27
N ARG A 266 1.43 -1.92 5.18
CA ARG A 266 1.33 -2.77 3.98
C ARG A 266 2.37 -3.87 4.04
N TRP A 267 1.95 -5.08 4.35
CA TRP A 267 2.80 -6.25 4.46
C TRP A 267 2.88 -7.01 3.14
N LEU A 268 4.10 -7.17 2.65
CA LEU A 268 4.41 -7.97 1.46
C LEU A 268 4.71 -9.41 1.88
N LYS A 269 4.63 -10.36 0.94
CA LYS A 269 4.80 -11.80 1.21
C LYS A 269 6.05 -12.09 2.05
N ARG A 270 7.21 -11.52 1.66
CA ARG A 270 8.48 -11.73 2.37
C ARG A 270 8.43 -11.22 3.81
N GLY A 271 7.85 -10.04 4.05
CA GLY A 271 7.71 -9.48 5.39
C GLY A 271 6.83 -10.35 6.29
N LEU A 272 5.74 -10.90 5.76
CA LEU A 272 4.88 -11.83 6.51
C LEU A 272 5.65 -13.10 6.91
N VAL A 273 6.36 -13.72 5.97
CA VAL A 273 7.20 -14.91 6.25
C VAL A 273 8.19 -14.62 7.38
N GLU A 274 8.99 -13.56 7.28
CA GLU A 274 9.98 -13.21 8.29
C GLU A 274 9.34 -12.88 9.65
N HIS A 275 8.17 -12.24 9.65
CA HIS A 275 7.49 -11.88 10.89
C HIS A 275 6.82 -13.06 11.58
N PHE A 276 6.23 -14.00 10.84
CA PHE A 276 5.66 -15.22 11.42
C PHE A 276 6.74 -16.09 12.07
N THR A 277 7.92 -16.17 11.47
CA THR A 277 9.06 -16.84 12.11
C THR A 277 9.49 -16.12 13.38
N ARG A 278 9.53 -14.78 13.38
CA ARG A 278 9.83 -13.99 14.59
C ARG A 278 8.81 -14.19 15.71
N LEU A 279 7.53 -14.36 15.36
CA LEU A 279 6.47 -14.65 16.32
C LEU A 279 6.47 -16.12 16.79
N GLY A 280 7.35 -16.96 16.24
CA GLY A 280 7.40 -18.39 16.56
C GLY A 280 6.24 -19.20 15.96
N LEU A 281 5.50 -18.65 15.00
CA LEU A 281 4.40 -19.33 14.32
C LEU A 281 4.90 -20.28 13.22
N THR A 282 6.09 -20.00 12.68
CA THR A 282 6.80 -20.81 11.69
C THR A 282 8.27 -20.94 12.07
N THR A 283 9.00 -21.86 11.46
CA THR A 283 10.47 -21.96 11.61
C THR A 283 11.17 -21.53 10.32
N ASP A 284 12.48 -21.27 10.39
CA ASP A 284 13.28 -21.00 9.20
C ASP A 284 13.25 -22.18 8.20
N ASP A 285 13.17 -23.41 8.71
CA ASP A 285 13.10 -24.64 7.90
C ASP A 285 11.69 -24.90 7.33
N THR A 286 10.65 -24.35 7.98
CA THR A 286 9.26 -24.48 7.57
C THR A 286 8.58 -23.10 7.53
N PRO A 287 9.00 -22.22 6.60
CA PRO A 287 8.40 -20.90 6.46
C PRO A 287 6.96 -21.00 5.95
N TRP A 288 6.16 -19.96 6.20
CA TRP A 288 4.83 -19.87 5.63
C TRP A 288 4.87 -19.92 4.09
N ASP A 289 4.06 -20.80 3.51
CA ASP A 289 4.03 -21.12 2.08
C ASP A 289 3.44 -19.99 1.20
N GLY A 290 2.75 -19.02 1.82
CA GLY A 290 2.08 -17.92 1.14
C GLY A 290 0.61 -18.18 0.79
N ARG A 291 0.06 -19.35 1.15
CA ARG A 291 -1.34 -19.70 0.89
C ARG A 291 -2.28 -19.01 1.87
N LEU A 292 -3.51 -18.76 1.43
CA LEU A 292 -4.55 -18.19 2.27
C LEU A 292 -4.98 -19.16 3.39
N THR A 293 -5.11 -20.45 3.08
CA THR A 293 -5.53 -21.48 4.04
C THR A 293 -4.56 -21.61 5.21
N SER A 294 -3.26 -21.67 4.91
CA SER A 294 -2.20 -21.68 5.92
C SER A 294 -2.13 -20.35 6.69
N LEU A 295 -2.40 -19.20 6.05
CA LEU A 295 -2.45 -17.91 6.74
C LEU A 295 -3.59 -17.87 7.77
N ILE A 296 -4.78 -18.36 7.42
CA ILE A 296 -5.92 -18.45 8.34
C ILE A 296 -5.57 -19.36 9.52
N ALA A 297 -4.92 -20.49 9.27
CA ALA A 297 -4.47 -21.40 10.32
C ALA A 297 -3.47 -20.73 11.28
N LEU A 298 -2.50 -19.97 10.76
CA LEU A 298 -1.53 -19.21 11.56
C LEU A 298 -2.20 -18.09 12.37
N GLU A 299 -3.19 -17.40 11.80
CA GLU A 299 -3.98 -16.39 12.51
C GLU A 299 -4.73 -17.00 13.69
N ARG A 300 -5.45 -18.11 13.47
CA ARG A 300 -6.16 -18.82 14.54
C ARG A 300 -5.20 -19.26 15.64
N ALA A 301 -4.09 -19.90 15.28
CA ALA A 301 -3.07 -20.34 16.25
C ALA A 301 -2.50 -19.16 17.08
N TYR A 302 -2.26 -18.00 16.46
CA TYR A 302 -1.81 -16.81 17.18
C TYR A 302 -2.89 -16.26 18.13
N ASN A 303 -4.13 -16.16 17.65
CA ASN A 303 -5.25 -15.59 18.39
C ASN A 303 -5.70 -16.48 19.57
N ASP A 304 -5.58 -17.80 19.43
CA ASP A 304 -5.94 -18.78 20.46
C ASP A 304 -4.84 -18.94 21.53
N ASN A 305 -3.63 -18.42 21.28
CA ASN A 305 -2.53 -18.47 22.23
C ASN A 305 -2.69 -17.38 23.31
N PRO A 306 -2.93 -17.74 24.58
CA PRO A 306 -3.10 -16.76 25.67
C PRO A 306 -1.79 -16.03 26.03
N GLU A 307 -0.64 -16.52 25.58
CA GLU A 307 0.68 -15.90 25.82
C GLU A 307 1.04 -14.86 24.73
N SER A 308 0.20 -14.66 23.72
CA SER A 308 0.42 -13.67 22.68
C SER A 308 0.50 -12.25 23.23
N GLU A 309 1.53 -11.49 22.86
CA GLU A 309 1.75 -10.09 23.30
C GLU A 309 0.62 -9.15 22.86
N HIS A 310 -0.05 -9.48 21.75
CA HIS A 310 -1.12 -8.68 21.18
C HIS A 310 -2.43 -9.48 21.11
N PRO A 311 -3.60 -8.81 21.18
CA PRO A 311 -4.90 -9.49 21.25
C PRO A 311 -5.26 -10.28 19.99
N ASN A 312 -4.64 -9.97 18.85
CA ASN A 312 -4.78 -10.75 17.61
C ASN A 312 -3.61 -10.48 16.64
N LEU A 313 -3.47 -11.33 15.62
CA LEU A 313 -2.38 -11.26 14.64
C LEU A 313 -2.36 -9.93 13.86
N ILE A 314 -3.53 -9.39 13.49
CA ILE A 314 -3.63 -8.09 12.82
C ILE A 314 -3.03 -6.97 13.69
N SER A 315 -3.32 -7.01 14.99
CA SER A 315 -2.77 -6.06 15.96
C SER A 315 -1.25 -6.18 16.09
N ALA A 316 -0.72 -7.41 16.04
CA ALA A 316 0.73 -7.64 16.03
C ALA A 316 1.43 -7.07 14.79
N LEU A 317 0.89 -7.35 13.60
CA LEU A 317 1.37 -6.79 12.34
C LEU A 317 1.32 -5.26 12.34
N TRP A 318 0.24 -4.69 12.88
CA TRP A 318 0.09 -3.25 12.96
C TRP A 318 1.07 -2.63 13.96
N ALA A 319 1.21 -3.23 15.15
CA ALA A 319 2.14 -2.80 16.19
C ALA A 319 3.58 -2.78 15.68
N TYR A 320 4.02 -3.84 15.00
CA TYR A 320 5.34 -3.89 14.40
C TYR A 320 5.58 -2.78 13.35
N SER A 321 4.54 -2.43 12.59
CA SER A 321 4.63 -1.38 11.58
C SER A 321 4.74 0.02 12.22
N TRP A 322 3.90 0.30 13.23
CA TRP A 322 3.68 1.67 13.70
C TRP A 322 4.30 2.00 15.07
N HIS A 323 4.50 1.04 15.98
CA HIS A 323 5.10 1.33 17.29
C HIS A 323 6.43 2.08 17.18
N PRO A 324 7.38 1.72 16.28
CA PRO A 324 8.63 2.48 16.16
C PRO A 324 8.45 3.96 15.82
N LEU A 325 7.46 4.28 14.96
CA LEU A 325 7.14 5.65 14.56
C LEU A 325 6.38 6.40 15.66
N LEU A 326 5.41 5.76 16.31
CA LEU A 326 4.64 6.35 17.40
C LEU A 326 5.51 6.60 18.64
N SER A 327 6.41 5.67 18.99
CA SER A 327 7.41 5.85 20.05
C SER A 327 8.47 6.91 19.73
N ALA A 328 8.66 7.25 18.45
CA ALA A 328 9.54 8.36 18.06
C ALA A 328 8.84 9.72 18.20
N LEU A 329 7.50 9.73 18.11
CA LEU A 329 6.67 10.89 18.41
C LEU A 329 6.49 11.10 19.92
N ASP A 330 6.54 10.04 20.73
CA ASP A 330 6.40 10.12 22.18
C ASP A 330 7.50 10.98 22.83
N GLY A 331 7.10 11.83 23.79
CA GLY A 331 7.91 12.83 24.46
C GLY A 331 7.16 13.48 25.62
N ALA A 332 7.89 14.02 26.58
CA ALA A 332 7.32 14.64 27.77
C ALA A 332 6.63 15.97 27.44
N ALA A 333 5.51 16.22 28.10
CA ALA A 333 4.59 17.32 27.76
C ALA A 333 5.11 18.71 28.11
N ASP A 334 6.11 18.77 28.97
CA ASP A 334 6.74 19.96 29.55
C ASP A 334 8.08 20.31 28.87
N MET A 335 8.44 19.64 27.77
CA MET A 335 9.76 19.78 27.16
C MET A 335 9.81 20.80 26.02
N ASP A 336 10.12 22.06 26.31
CA ASP A 336 10.45 23.05 25.29
C ASP A 336 11.94 22.97 24.90
N LEU A 337 12.22 22.83 23.59
CA LEU A 337 13.59 22.86 23.06
C LEU A 337 14.22 24.26 23.13
N ASN A 338 13.41 25.32 23.22
CA ASN A 338 13.89 26.70 23.27
C ASN A 338 14.27 27.15 24.68
N ASP A 339 13.80 26.48 25.73
CA ASP A 339 14.19 26.76 27.10
C ASP A 339 15.57 26.15 27.42
N TYR A 340 16.60 26.80 26.91
CA TYR A 340 17.97 26.33 27.01
C TYR A 340 18.42 26.08 28.45
N ASP A 341 17.99 26.91 29.39
CA ASP A 341 18.38 26.79 30.80
C ASP A 341 17.70 25.59 31.44
N ALA A 342 16.40 25.36 31.17
CA ALA A 342 15.71 24.15 31.62
C ALA A 342 16.32 22.87 31.01
N VAL A 343 16.69 22.89 29.73
CA VAL A 343 17.38 21.75 29.08
C VAL A 343 18.73 21.47 29.74
N LYS A 344 19.51 22.52 29.98
CA LYS A 344 20.82 22.42 30.66
C LYS A 344 20.64 21.86 32.08
N GLU A 345 19.70 22.37 32.84
CA GLU A 345 19.42 21.88 34.20
C GLU A 345 19.03 20.40 34.19
N LYS A 346 18.13 19.97 33.29
CA LYS A 346 17.74 18.56 33.14
C LYS A 346 18.94 17.66 32.79
N ILE A 347 19.79 18.09 31.86
CA ILE A 347 20.99 17.33 31.47
C ILE A 347 21.96 17.16 32.65
N PHE A 348 22.22 18.23 33.42
CA PHE A 348 23.15 18.18 34.56
C PHE A 348 22.55 17.52 35.80
N THR A 349 21.23 17.43 35.90
CA THR A 349 20.54 16.68 36.95
C THR A 349 20.58 15.18 36.69
N ALA A 350 20.42 14.75 35.43
CA ALA A 350 20.36 13.35 35.05
C ALA A 350 21.74 12.69 34.85
N HIS A 351 22.78 13.49 34.62
CA HIS A 351 24.11 12.97 34.28
C HIS A 351 25.22 13.70 35.02
N GLU A 352 26.25 12.95 35.41
CA GLU A 352 27.49 13.49 35.97
C GLU A 352 28.16 14.51 35.01
N PRO A 353 28.87 15.54 35.51
CA PRO A 353 29.41 16.63 34.68
C PRO A 353 30.26 16.17 33.48
N ARG A 354 30.97 15.04 33.60
CA ARG A 354 31.78 14.47 32.51
C ARG A 354 30.92 13.96 31.33
N ALA A 355 29.72 13.47 31.59
CA ALA A 355 28.76 13.01 30.59
C ALA A 355 27.80 14.13 30.15
N ALA A 356 27.42 15.02 31.07
CA ALA A 356 26.53 16.15 30.82
C ALA A 356 27.14 17.18 29.84
N ARG A 357 28.42 17.53 29.96
CA ARG A 357 29.07 18.54 29.11
C ARG A 357 29.06 18.17 27.61
N PRO A 358 29.49 16.95 27.20
CA PRO A 358 29.39 16.53 25.80
C PRO A 358 27.95 16.45 25.29
N LEU A 359 26.98 16.07 26.13
CA LEU A 359 25.57 16.00 25.75
C LEU A 359 24.98 17.40 25.54
N LEU A 360 25.31 18.36 26.40
CA LEU A 360 24.90 19.75 26.23
C LEU A 360 25.54 20.38 24.99
N GLN A 361 26.80 20.07 24.69
CA GLN A 361 27.46 20.52 23.47
C GLN A 361 26.79 19.94 22.22
N PHE A 362 26.42 18.66 22.26
CA PHE A 362 25.64 18.03 21.19
C PHE A 362 24.30 18.73 20.98
N PHE A 363 23.58 19.00 22.06
CA PHE A 363 22.29 19.69 22.01
C PHE A 363 22.44 21.08 21.37
N ARG A 364 23.47 21.85 21.76
CA ARG A 364 23.78 23.15 21.13
C ARG A 364 24.05 23.01 19.63
N ALA A 365 24.88 22.04 19.23
CA ALA A 365 25.21 21.82 17.84
C ALA A 365 23.96 21.43 17.04
N LEU A 366 23.09 20.60 17.61
CA LEU A 366 21.82 20.21 16.99
C LEU A 366 20.87 21.40 16.83
N HIS A 367 20.81 22.28 17.83
CA HIS A 367 20.00 23.48 17.78
C HIS A 367 20.55 24.51 16.77
N GLN A 368 21.86 24.56 16.56
CA GLN A 368 22.54 25.51 15.66
C GLN A 368 22.56 25.05 14.20
N GLN A 369 23.03 23.83 13.94
CA GLN A 369 23.22 23.27 12.60
C GLN A 369 21.98 22.50 12.12
N GLY A 370 21.13 22.04 13.03
CA GLY A 370 20.01 21.17 12.68
C GLY A 370 20.40 19.69 12.55
N TRP A 371 19.40 18.83 12.47
CA TRP A 371 19.53 17.37 12.53
C TRP A 371 20.31 16.79 11.34
N SER A 372 19.94 17.20 10.12
CA SER A 372 20.51 16.62 8.89
C SER A 372 21.96 17.03 8.72
N GLU A 373 22.26 18.33 8.84
CA GLU A 373 23.61 18.86 8.72
C GLU A 373 24.55 18.28 9.78
N LEU A 374 24.13 18.25 11.06
CA LEU A 374 24.95 17.69 12.13
C LEU A 374 25.23 16.19 11.95
N ARG A 375 24.29 15.46 11.37
CA ARG A 375 24.44 14.02 11.11
C ARG A 375 25.40 13.75 9.96
N GLU A 376 25.48 14.66 8.99
CA GLU A 376 26.28 14.54 7.77
C GLU A 376 27.64 15.26 7.87
N SER A 377 27.82 16.16 8.84
CA SER A 377 29.04 16.96 9.04
C SER A 377 30.30 16.15 9.34
N GLY A 378 30.15 14.88 9.75
CA GLY A 378 31.26 14.03 10.16
C GLY A 378 31.80 14.33 11.57
N GLU A 379 31.25 15.32 12.27
CA GLU A 379 31.62 15.65 13.67
C GLU A 379 31.37 14.48 14.63
N TYR A 380 30.36 13.66 14.33
CA TYR A 380 29.97 12.51 15.13
C TYR A 380 29.95 11.23 14.30
N THR A 381 30.54 10.16 14.83
CA THR A 381 30.29 8.83 14.28
C THR A 381 28.80 8.48 14.43
N ARG A 382 28.25 7.69 13.49
CA ARG A 382 26.84 7.29 13.51
C ARG A 382 26.41 6.69 14.86
N ALA A 383 27.28 5.88 15.47
CA ALA A 383 27.05 5.31 16.80
C ALA A 383 26.98 6.39 17.89
N THR A 384 27.90 7.35 17.88
CA THR A 384 27.92 8.46 18.84
C THR A 384 26.69 9.36 18.70
N PHE A 385 26.33 9.72 17.47
CA PHE A 385 25.14 10.52 17.17
C PHE A 385 23.88 9.84 17.74
N ASN A 386 23.68 8.56 17.40
CA ASN A 386 22.51 7.80 17.87
C ASN A 386 22.47 7.66 19.40
N ARG A 387 23.63 7.42 20.04
CA ARG A 387 23.72 7.34 21.51
C ARG A 387 23.34 8.66 22.18
N ARG A 388 23.80 9.80 21.64
CA ARG A 388 23.47 11.12 22.20
C ARG A 388 22.01 11.49 21.99
N VAL A 389 21.43 11.13 20.83
CA VAL A 389 19.99 11.23 20.61
C VAL A 389 19.22 10.37 21.61
N ALA A 390 19.67 9.13 21.88
CA ALA A 390 19.03 8.27 22.88
C ALA A 390 19.07 8.90 24.29
N ALA A 391 20.21 9.45 24.70
CA ALA A 391 20.33 10.16 25.97
C ALA A 391 19.38 11.36 26.07
N LEU A 392 19.24 12.17 25.01
CA LEU A 392 18.23 13.24 25.00
C LEU A 392 16.79 12.67 25.11
N ARG A 393 16.50 11.55 24.45
CA ARG A 393 15.17 10.93 24.55
C ARG A 393 14.85 10.44 25.97
N GLU A 394 15.83 9.93 26.70
CA GLU A 394 15.68 9.55 28.12
C GLU A 394 15.32 10.75 29.01
N LEU A 395 15.73 11.97 28.63
CA LEU A 395 15.35 13.21 29.33
C LEU A 395 13.95 13.71 28.97
N GLY A 396 13.23 13.01 28.08
CA GLY A 396 11.87 13.33 27.68
C GLY A 396 11.73 14.03 26.34
N PHE A 397 12.81 14.31 25.60
CA PHE A 397 12.69 14.85 24.25
C PHE A 397 12.16 13.79 23.28
N SER A 398 11.12 14.10 22.50
CA SER A 398 10.74 13.20 21.40
C SER A 398 11.79 13.21 20.30
N ARG A 399 11.94 12.09 19.59
CA ARG A 399 12.82 12.05 18.42
C ARG A 399 12.32 13.00 17.32
N ALA A 400 11.00 13.10 17.18
CA ALA A 400 10.37 14.00 16.21
C ALA A 400 10.79 15.46 16.43
N GLN A 401 10.73 15.96 17.66
CA GLN A 401 11.19 17.31 18.01
C GLN A 401 12.65 17.54 17.61
N LEU A 402 13.53 16.58 17.92
CA LEU A 402 14.95 16.67 17.57
C LEU A 402 15.17 16.66 16.04
N GLN A 403 14.37 15.91 15.29
CA GLN A 403 14.45 15.81 13.84
C GLN A 403 13.90 17.02 13.08
N GLN A 404 13.04 17.81 13.72
CA GLN A 404 12.48 19.02 13.12
C GLN A 404 13.48 20.18 13.07
N LEU A 405 14.54 20.15 13.87
CA LEU A 405 15.57 21.18 13.88
C LEU A 405 16.34 21.17 12.56
N ASP A 406 16.33 22.30 11.84
CA ASP A 406 17.08 22.51 10.59
C ASP A 406 18.11 23.65 10.70
N GLY A 407 18.31 24.19 11.91
CA GLY A 407 19.23 25.29 12.17
C GLY A 407 18.63 26.70 11.95
N SER A 408 17.45 26.81 11.34
CA SER A 408 16.72 28.07 11.18
C SER A 408 16.02 28.50 12.47
N THR A 409 15.65 29.79 12.56
CA THR A 409 14.83 30.31 13.66
C THR A 409 13.41 29.74 13.63
N GLU A 410 12.86 29.53 12.44
CA GLU A 410 11.49 29.00 12.24
C GLU A 410 11.38 27.57 12.76
N SER A 411 12.33 26.68 12.44
CA SER A 411 12.30 25.30 12.92
C SER A 411 12.45 25.20 14.44
N ARG A 412 13.18 26.11 15.08
CA ARG A 412 13.30 26.17 16.54
C ARG A 412 11.98 26.55 17.20
N ILE A 413 11.27 27.52 16.63
CA ILE A 413 9.92 27.91 17.09
C ILE A 413 8.96 26.72 16.92
N ASP A 414 8.94 26.10 15.74
CA ASP A 414 8.05 24.99 15.44
C ASP A 414 8.33 23.74 16.29
N ALA A 415 9.60 23.44 16.56
CA ALA A 415 10.01 22.33 17.42
C ALA A 415 9.69 22.60 18.91
N GLY A 416 9.60 23.87 19.32
CA GLY A 416 9.21 24.31 20.67
C GLY A 416 7.71 24.40 20.91
N VAL A 417 6.88 24.51 19.85
CA VAL A 417 5.42 24.34 19.98
C VAL A 417 5.17 22.86 20.28
N VAL A 418 5.21 22.49 21.55
CA VAL A 418 4.93 21.12 21.98
C VAL A 418 3.43 20.96 22.07
N ILE A 419 2.84 20.38 21.02
CA ILE A 419 1.73 19.48 21.29
C ILE A 419 2.43 18.24 21.83
N PRO A 420 2.27 17.90 23.12
CA PRO A 420 2.79 16.65 23.62
C PRO A 420 2.12 15.59 22.75
N MET A 421 2.87 14.91 21.89
CA MET A 421 2.26 13.82 21.13
C MET A 421 1.72 12.78 22.10
N ARG A 422 2.22 12.69 23.34
CA ARG A 422 1.53 12.01 24.44
C ARG A 422 0.07 12.44 24.63
N ARG A 423 -0.27 13.74 24.58
CA ARG A 423 -1.67 14.22 24.63
C ARG A 423 -2.46 13.77 23.40
N VAL A 424 -1.85 13.63 22.23
CA VAL A 424 -2.55 13.21 21.00
C VAL A 424 -2.55 11.68 20.79
N LEU A 425 -1.62 10.97 21.42
CA LEU A 425 -1.62 9.51 21.52
C LEU A 425 -2.53 9.04 22.67
N GLN A 426 -2.78 9.91 23.67
CA GLN A 426 -3.87 9.75 24.65
C GLN A 426 -5.25 9.98 24.02
N VAL A 427 -5.30 10.68 22.89
CA VAL A 427 -6.51 10.86 22.10
C VAL A 427 -6.78 9.55 21.35
N GLY A 428 -7.92 8.95 21.69
CA GLY A 428 -8.13 7.51 21.70
C GLY A 428 -8.01 6.82 20.34
N ARG A 429 -7.63 5.53 20.40
CA ARG A 429 -8.09 4.58 19.39
C ARG A 429 -9.60 4.47 19.53
N LEU A 430 -10.28 4.21 18.42
CA LEU A 430 -11.68 3.85 18.47
C LEU A 430 -11.80 2.47 19.17
N THR A 431 -11.99 2.45 20.49
CA THR A 431 -12.02 1.23 21.30
C THR A 431 -13.35 0.49 21.24
N ALA A 432 -14.41 1.17 20.80
CA ALA A 432 -15.73 0.60 20.55
C ALA A 432 -16.33 1.19 19.27
N LEU A 433 -17.12 0.40 18.57
CA LEU A 433 -17.86 0.89 17.40
C LEU A 433 -18.87 1.97 17.84
N PRO A 434 -19.07 3.03 17.04
CA PRO A 434 -20.10 4.02 17.35
C PRO A 434 -21.48 3.36 17.39
N GLU A 435 -22.36 3.77 18.30
CA GLU A 435 -23.71 3.21 18.45
C GLU A 435 -24.54 3.28 17.17
N TRP A 436 -24.27 4.27 16.33
CA TRP A 436 -24.94 4.44 15.04
C TRP A 436 -24.40 3.55 13.91
N PHE A 437 -23.28 2.87 14.13
CA PHE A 437 -22.70 1.97 13.15
C PHE A 437 -23.31 0.58 13.28
N THR A 438 -23.84 0.07 12.17
CA THR A 438 -24.37 -1.30 12.11
C THR A 438 -23.25 -2.25 11.66
N PRO A 439 -22.77 -3.14 12.54
CA PRO A 439 -21.76 -4.12 12.15
C PRO A 439 -22.34 -5.12 11.15
N VAL A 440 -21.47 -5.67 10.32
CA VAL A 440 -21.80 -6.80 9.46
C VAL A 440 -21.50 -8.08 10.21
N ASP A 441 -22.48 -8.96 10.28
CA ASP A 441 -22.25 -10.33 10.70
C ASP A 441 -21.61 -11.11 9.53
N VAL A 442 -20.38 -11.57 9.74
CA VAL A 442 -19.59 -12.24 8.70
C VAL A 442 -20.07 -13.67 8.48
N GLU A 443 -20.62 -14.32 9.51
CA GLU A 443 -21.15 -15.69 9.40
C GLU A 443 -22.38 -15.74 8.48
N THR A 444 -23.19 -14.69 8.52
CA THR A 444 -24.37 -14.52 7.67
C THR A 444 -24.11 -13.62 6.46
N TRP A 445 -22.85 -13.23 6.22
CA TRP A 445 -22.50 -12.33 5.11
C TRP A 445 -22.78 -12.98 3.75
N THR A 446 -23.62 -12.30 2.97
CA THR A 446 -23.85 -12.61 1.57
C THR A 446 -23.59 -11.37 0.72
N PRO A 447 -22.81 -11.46 -0.36
CA PRO A 447 -22.54 -10.32 -1.21
C PRO A 447 -23.84 -9.85 -1.92
N PHE A 448 -24.02 -8.54 -2.05
CA PHE A 448 -25.20 -7.97 -2.73
C PHE A 448 -25.07 -8.11 -4.25
N ASP A 449 -26.03 -8.76 -4.92
CA ASP A 449 -26.05 -8.87 -6.39
C ASP A 449 -26.64 -7.60 -7.03
N PRO A 450 -25.82 -6.75 -7.67
CA PRO A 450 -26.29 -5.51 -8.30
C PRO A 450 -27.13 -5.75 -9.56
N SER A 451 -27.16 -6.98 -10.10
CA SER A 451 -27.94 -7.33 -11.29
C SER A 451 -29.41 -7.65 -11.01
N VAL A 452 -29.77 -7.97 -9.76
CA VAL A 452 -31.09 -8.53 -9.40
C VAL A 452 -32.11 -7.46 -8.99
N ARG A 453 -31.68 -6.25 -8.65
CA ARG A 453 -32.57 -5.16 -8.21
C ARG A 453 -32.27 -3.86 -8.97
N ARG A 454 -33.14 -3.49 -9.91
CA ARG A 454 -33.25 -2.13 -10.45
C ARG A 454 -34.48 -1.47 -9.84
N ALA A 455 -34.40 -0.19 -9.49
CA ALA A 455 -35.59 0.57 -9.11
C ALA A 455 -36.52 0.70 -10.33
N VAL A 456 -37.72 0.12 -10.25
CA VAL A 456 -38.83 0.43 -11.16
C VAL A 456 -39.86 1.21 -10.34
N GLY A 457 -39.68 2.52 -10.27
CA GLY A 457 -40.53 3.41 -9.45
C GLY A 457 -40.31 3.28 -7.94
N ALA A 458 -41.30 3.67 -7.14
CA ALA A 458 -41.26 3.72 -5.68
C ALA A 458 -41.43 2.34 -4.99
N VAL A 459 -41.44 1.25 -5.76
CA VAL A 459 -41.60 -0.12 -5.25
C VAL A 459 -40.40 -0.96 -5.66
N VAL A 460 -39.74 -1.56 -4.67
CA VAL A 460 -38.65 -2.53 -4.87
C VAL A 460 -39.27 -3.83 -5.40
N GLY A 461 -39.04 -4.14 -6.67
CA GLY A 461 -39.47 -5.40 -7.30
C GLY A 461 -38.31 -6.12 -8.01
N PRO A 462 -38.30 -7.47 -8.06
CA PRO A 462 -37.29 -8.23 -8.79
C PRO A 462 -37.39 -7.94 -10.29
N VAL A 463 -36.23 -7.83 -10.97
CA VAL A 463 -36.17 -7.74 -12.43
C VAL A 463 -36.56 -9.11 -13.01
N PRO A 464 -37.52 -9.21 -13.95
CA PRO A 464 -37.74 -10.43 -14.70
C PRO A 464 -36.47 -10.75 -15.49
N LEU A 465 -35.75 -11.79 -15.08
CA LEU A 465 -34.61 -12.30 -15.84
C LEU A 465 -35.11 -12.83 -17.19
N PRO A 466 -34.42 -12.56 -18.32
CA PRO A 466 -34.62 -13.35 -19.52
C PRO A 466 -34.38 -14.80 -19.18
N VAL A 467 -35.30 -15.68 -19.58
CA VAL A 467 -35.22 -17.12 -19.36
C VAL A 467 -33.99 -17.66 -20.10
N GLN A 468 -32.85 -17.70 -19.42
CA GLN A 468 -31.79 -18.66 -19.68
C GLN A 468 -30.89 -18.78 -18.44
N GLN A 469 -30.79 -20.04 -18.00
CA GLN A 469 -29.97 -20.58 -16.93
C GLN A 469 -30.48 -20.31 -15.50
N LEU A 470 -31.19 -21.34 -15.00
CA LEU A 470 -31.41 -21.60 -13.59
C LEU A 470 -30.09 -21.41 -12.84
N ARG A 471 -29.98 -20.28 -12.14
CA ARG A 471 -28.88 -19.94 -11.24
C ARG A 471 -28.84 -21.00 -10.14
N THR A 472 -27.88 -21.91 -10.18
CA THR A 472 -27.45 -22.58 -8.96
C THR A 472 -26.72 -21.53 -8.14
N THR A 473 -27.21 -21.23 -6.94
CA THR A 473 -26.45 -20.51 -5.92
C THR A 473 -25.06 -21.15 -5.86
N PRO A 474 -23.95 -20.40 -6.02
CA PRO A 474 -22.63 -21.01 -5.93
C PRO A 474 -22.52 -21.72 -4.57
N THR A 475 -22.07 -22.97 -4.60
CA THR A 475 -21.83 -23.77 -3.39
C THR A 475 -20.92 -22.96 -2.47
N PRO A 476 -21.26 -22.78 -1.18
CA PRO A 476 -20.37 -22.12 -0.24
C PRO A 476 -18.98 -22.76 -0.29
N VAL A 477 -17.94 -21.93 -0.40
CA VAL A 477 -16.57 -22.40 -0.24
C VAL A 477 -16.44 -22.93 1.19
N GLN A 478 -16.27 -24.25 1.36
CA GLN A 478 -15.97 -24.84 2.66
C GLN A 478 -14.50 -24.60 2.98
N LEU A 479 -14.23 -23.93 4.10
CA LEU A 479 -12.89 -23.85 4.65
C LEU A 479 -12.48 -25.20 5.25
N PRO A 480 -11.18 -25.52 5.26
CA PRO A 480 -10.71 -26.71 5.92
C PRO A 480 -11.07 -26.68 7.40
N ASN A 481 -11.58 -27.79 7.90
CA ASN A 481 -11.95 -27.93 9.30
C ASN A 481 -10.69 -28.05 10.19
N ASN A 482 -10.87 -27.92 11.51
CA ASN A 482 -9.75 -27.96 12.47
C ASN A 482 -8.90 -29.24 12.38
N ALA A 483 -9.47 -30.37 11.92
CA ALA A 483 -8.73 -31.62 11.75
C ALA A 483 -7.84 -31.60 10.49
N GLU A 484 -8.34 -31.03 9.39
CA GLU A 484 -7.57 -30.81 8.16
C GLU A 484 -6.42 -29.82 8.39
N ILE A 485 -6.62 -28.83 9.25
CA ILE A 485 -5.58 -27.88 9.68
C ILE A 485 -4.53 -28.56 10.57
N ALA A 486 -4.95 -29.38 11.54
CA ALA A 486 -4.02 -30.11 12.40
C ALA A 486 -3.11 -31.08 11.61
N ALA A 487 -3.63 -31.65 10.52
CA ALA A 487 -2.85 -32.50 9.62
C ALA A 487 -1.74 -31.73 8.88
N PHE A 488 -1.91 -30.42 8.64
CA PHE A 488 -0.89 -29.57 8.02
C PHE A 488 0.31 -29.30 8.94
N PHE A 489 0.07 -29.23 10.26
CA PHE A 489 1.11 -29.08 11.27
C PHE A 489 1.68 -30.41 11.77
N ALA A 490 1.17 -31.55 11.29
CA ALA A 490 1.73 -32.84 11.64
C ALA A 490 3.14 -32.94 11.04
N PRO A 491 4.16 -33.30 11.84
CA PRO A 491 5.48 -33.54 11.30
C PRO A 491 5.40 -34.66 10.26
N VAL A 492 5.86 -34.38 9.04
CA VAL A 492 6.02 -35.40 8.01
C VAL A 492 7.12 -36.34 8.48
N GLU A 493 6.78 -37.56 8.88
CA GLU A 493 7.81 -38.57 9.17
C GLU A 493 8.64 -38.79 7.90
N PRO A 494 9.96 -38.60 7.93
CA PRO A 494 10.79 -38.85 6.78
C PRO A 494 10.80 -40.35 6.52
N GLU A 495 10.22 -40.78 5.39
CA GLU A 495 10.38 -42.14 4.90
C GLU A 495 11.88 -42.43 4.67
N GLY A 496 12.46 -43.25 5.53
CA GLY A 496 13.58 -44.11 5.20
C GLY A 496 14.97 -43.49 5.01
N VAL A 497 15.39 -42.55 5.85
CA VAL A 497 16.83 -42.18 5.96
C VAL A 497 17.46 -42.94 7.14
N PRO A 498 18.53 -43.74 6.93
CA PRO A 498 19.17 -44.47 8.02
C PRO A 498 19.84 -43.49 9.00
N PRO A 499 19.91 -43.83 10.30
CA PRO A 499 20.35 -42.90 11.34
C PRO A 499 21.84 -42.56 11.16
N THR A 500 22.14 -41.27 11.00
CA THR A 500 23.50 -40.72 11.11
C THR A 500 23.90 -40.62 12.58
N PRO A 501 25.18 -40.87 12.92
CA PRO A 501 25.62 -41.02 14.31
C PRO A 501 25.70 -39.67 15.04
N ASP A 502 25.45 -39.74 16.36
CA ASP A 502 25.40 -38.64 17.31
C ASP A 502 26.53 -37.61 17.15
N LEU A 503 26.16 -36.34 16.95
CA LEU A 503 27.03 -35.19 17.16
C LEU A 503 26.63 -34.45 18.46
N PRO A 504 27.62 -33.92 19.20
CA PRO A 504 27.43 -33.46 20.57
C PRO A 504 26.52 -32.24 20.66
N ARG A 505 25.59 -32.29 21.62
CA ARG A 505 24.70 -31.18 22.00
C ARG A 505 25.51 -29.95 22.37
N PHE A 506 25.35 -28.87 21.61
CA PHE A 506 25.87 -27.55 21.99
C PHE A 506 24.89 -26.82 22.94
N ASP A 507 25.47 -26.28 24.00
CA ASP A 507 24.84 -25.73 25.21
C ASP A 507 24.08 -24.41 24.94
N ARG A 508 22.89 -24.26 25.55
CA ARG A 508 21.91 -23.16 25.38
C ARG A 508 22.26 -21.89 26.16
N ARG A 509 23.54 -21.53 26.29
CA ARG A 509 23.97 -20.34 27.03
C ARG A 509 25.09 -19.62 26.31
N CYS A 510 24.76 -18.88 25.26
CA CYS A 510 25.49 -17.71 24.75
C CYS A 510 24.88 -17.26 23.42
N GLN A 511 23.80 -16.46 23.44
CA GLN A 511 23.40 -15.59 22.33
C GLN A 511 22.45 -14.49 22.83
N LEU A 512 22.98 -13.72 23.77
CA LEU A 512 22.60 -12.33 24.02
C LEU A 512 23.92 -11.58 23.95
N MET A 513 24.01 -10.59 23.07
CA MET A 513 25.16 -9.75 22.69
C MET A 513 25.69 -10.04 21.29
N ALA A 514 25.79 -8.98 20.48
CA ALA A 514 26.33 -8.86 19.12
C ALA A 514 25.39 -9.16 17.93
N THR A 515 24.50 -8.21 17.63
CA THR A 515 24.08 -7.94 16.24
C THR A 515 24.21 -6.45 15.96
N ASP A 516 25.46 -6.00 15.82
CA ASP A 516 25.81 -4.66 15.31
C ASP A 516 27.14 -4.75 14.54
N ALA A 517 27.22 -5.66 13.58
CA ALA A 517 28.15 -5.66 12.45
C ALA A 517 27.82 -6.85 11.54
N VAL A 518 28.06 -6.70 10.24
CA VAL A 518 27.90 -7.70 9.16
C VAL A 518 26.57 -7.60 8.40
N PHE A 519 26.52 -6.62 7.49
CA PHE A 519 26.00 -6.78 6.13
C PHE A 519 26.75 -5.78 5.24
N ALA A 520 27.94 -6.19 4.78
CA ALA A 520 28.58 -5.59 3.62
C ALA A 520 28.20 -6.47 2.40
N PRO A 521 27.67 -5.91 1.29
CA PRO A 521 27.45 -6.71 0.09
C PRO A 521 28.80 -7.03 -0.54
N ALA A 522 29.08 -8.31 -0.75
CA ALA A 522 30.22 -8.78 -1.51
C ALA A 522 30.09 -8.31 -2.98
N ALA A 523 30.95 -7.37 -3.37
CA ALA A 523 31.18 -7.04 -4.77
C ALA A 523 31.89 -8.23 -5.43
N ARG A 524 31.21 -8.93 -6.36
CA ARG A 524 31.87 -9.88 -7.25
C ARG A 524 32.44 -9.10 -8.44
N HIS A 525 33.77 -9.09 -8.52
CA HIS A 525 34.52 -8.80 -9.72
C HIS A 525 34.10 -9.77 -10.83
N ALA A 526 33.60 -9.24 -11.95
CA ALA A 526 33.60 -9.92 -13.24
C ALA A 526 34.56 -9.14 -14.14
N GLU A 527 35.60 -9.83 -14.60
CA GLU A 527 36.65 -9.30 -15.45
C GLU A 527 36.10 -8.85 -16.81
N SER A 528 36.64 -7.73 -17.27
CA SER A 528 36.41 -7.13 -18.57
C SER A 528 37.18 -7.88 -19.66
N SER A 529 36.48 -8.39 -20.68
CA SER A 529 37.07 -8.71 -21.98
C SER A 529 36.44 -7.84 -23.07
N GLN A 530 37.21 -6.82 -23.48
CA GLN A 530 37.33 -6.21 -24.79
C GLN A 530 36.11 -6.23 -25.73
N LEU A 531 35.54 -5.04 -25.97
CA LEU A 531 35.33 -4.48 -27.31
C LEU A 531 35.17 -2.97 -27.16
N GLY A 532 36.16 -2.23 -27.66
CA GLY A 532 36.29 -0.80 -27.47
C GLY A 532 35.29 0.00 -28.30
N LEU A 533 34.65 0.98 -27.66
CA LEU A 533 34.24 2.23 -28.28
C LEU A 533 34.45 3.34 -27.25
N ASP A 534 35.32 4.27 -27.65
CA ASP A 534 35.74 5.45 -26.92
C ASP A 534 34.65 6.53 -27.01
N PHE A 535 34.14 7.01 -25.87
CA PHE A 535 33.33 8.23 -25.80
C PHE A 535 33.74 9.02 -24.55
N SER A 536 34.50 10.09 -24.78
CA SER A 536 34.81 11.13 -23.81
C SER A 536 33.70 12.20 -23.78
N GLY A 537 33.09 12.44 -22.62
CA GLY A 537 32.09 13.50 -22.39
C GLY A 537 31.25 13.29 -21.12
N PRO A 538 30.75 14.35 -20.44
CA PRO A 538 30.68 14.39 -18.97
C PRO A 538 29.37 13.87 -18.35
N ASP A 539 29.52 13.33 -17.14
CA ASP A 539 28.54 13.18 -16.04
C ASP A 539 27.22 12.43 -16.29
N HIS A 540 27.24 11.12 -16.08
CA HIS A 540 26.06 10.28 -15.90
C HIS A 540 25.89 9.86 -14.43
N SER A 541 25.32 10.75 -13.61
CA SER A 541 24.74 10.41 -12.31
C SER A 541 23.23 10.72 -12.30
N ALA A 542 22.50 10.13 -13.25
CA ALA A 542 21.04 10.12 -13.23
C ALA A 542 20.50 8.87 -13.96
N ILE A 543 20.66 7.70 -13.35
CA ILE A 543 19.88 6.52 -13.75
C ILE A 543 18.45 6.75 -13.25
N ARG A 544 17.61 7.33 -14.11
CA ARG A 544 16.15 7.39 -13.90
C ARG A 544 15.56 5.99 -14.11
N PRO A 545 14.58 5.55 -13.31
CA PRO A 545 13.76 4.40 -13.70
C PRO A 545 13.01 4.73 -14.99
N TYR A 546 13.12 3.84 -15.96
CA TYR A 546 12.41 3.89 -17.24
C TYR A 546 10.91 3.69 -17.00
N ASP A 547 10.14 4.76 -17.18
CA ASP A 547 8.68 4.74 -17.24
C ASP A 547 8.22 4.89 -18.70
N PRO A 548 7.78 3.80 -19.35
CA PRO A 548 7.34 3.84 -20.74
C PRO A 548 6.03 4.64 -20.93
N GLU A 549 5.20 4.84 -19.90
CA GLU A 549 3.95 5.60 -20.00
C GLU A 549 4.19 7.12 -19.92
N ALA A 550 5.13 7.56 -19.08
CA ALA A 550 5.50 8.98 -18.97
C ALA A 550 6.14 9.52 -20.25
N SER A 551 6.96 8.72 -20.94
CA SER A 551 7.62 9.11 -22.18
C SER A 551 6.63 9.16 -23.37
N PHE A 552 5.59 8.33 -23.34
CA PHE A 552 4.55 8.29 -24.38
C PHE A 552 3.57 9.48 -24.25
N ALA A 553 3.16 9.84 -23.02
CA ALA A 553 2.32 11.01 -22.77
C ALA A 553 3.03 12.34 -23.11
N LEU A 554 4.33 12.44 -22.82
CA LEU A 554 5.13 13.62 -23.17
C LEU A 554 5.36 13.73 -24.69
N ALA A 555 5.52 12.60 -25.39
CA ALA A 555 5.66 12.55 -26.84
C ALA A 555 4.36 12.95 -27.56
N ILE A 556 3.20 12.45 -27.11
CA ILE A 556 1.89 12.86 -27.66
C ILE A 556 1.60 14.34 -27.38
N GLY A 557 1.97 14.84 -26.18
CA GLY A 557 1.84 16.25 -25.83
C GLY A 557 2.70 17.17 -26.72
N ARG A 558 3.94 16.77 -27.03
CA ARG A 558 4.85 17.53 -27.91
C ARG A 558 4.45 17.44 -29.38
N VAL A 559 3.99 16.29 -29.86
CA VAL A 559 3.50 16.13 -31.25
C VAL A 559 2.20 16.92 -31.46
N ARG A 560 1.28 16.92 -30.49
CA ARG A 560 0.06 17.75 -30.56
C ARG A 560 0.34 19.25 -30.46
N ALA A 561 1.29 19.68 -29.64
CA ALA A 561 1.68 21.09 -29.56
C ALA A 561 2.39 21.58 -30.84
N ALA A 562 3.25 20.74 -31.45
CA ALA A 562 3.89 21.06 -32.72
C ALA A 562 2.91 21.09 -33.90
N GLN A 563 1.97 20.13 -33.97
CA GLN A 563 0.96 20.08 -35.02
C GLN A 563 -0.08 21.21 -34.91
N VAL A 564 -0.42 21.65 -33.69
CA VAL A 564 -1.29 22.82 -33.47
C VAL A 564 -0.54 24.13 -33.74
N GLY A 565 0.76 24.20 -33.43
CA GLY A 565 1.62 25.33 -33.75
C GLY A 565 1.83 25.54 -35.26
N GLU A 566 2.01 24.45 -36.01
CA GLU A 566 2.12 24.51 -37.49
C GLU A 566 0.77 24.82 -38.15
N ALA A 567 -0.34 24.28 -37.64
CA ALA A 567 -1.68 24.53 -38.20
C ALA A 567 -2.16 25.98 -38.00
N LEU A 568 -1.75 26.65 -36.93
CA LEU A 568 -2.06 28.07 -36.68
C LEU A 568 -1.17 29.02 -37.50
N ALA A 569 -0.01 28.57 -37.98
CA ALA A 569 0.93 29.40 -38.72
C ALA A 569 0.69 29.44 -40.25
N SER A 570 0.01 28.44 -40.83
CA SER A 570 -0.05 28.30 -42.30
C SER A 570 -1.33 28.80 -42.99
N GLY A 571 -2.34 29.29 -42.25
CA GLY A 571 -3.45 30.09 -42.79
C GLY A 571 -4.20 29.59 -44.03
N SER A 572 -4.17 28.30 -44.36
CA SER A 572 -4.73 27.76 -45.61
C SER A 572 -5.78 26.69 -45.32
N PRO A 573 -7.00 26.79 -45.89
CA PRO A 573 -8.02 25.76 -45.74
C PRO A 573 -7.60 24.49 -46.49
N ARG A 574 -7.77 23.31 -45.86
CA ARG A 574 -7.58 22.01 -46.51
C ARG A 574 -8.94 21.33 -46.70
N THR A 575 -9.24 20.95 -47.93
CA THR A 575 -10.40 20.14 -48.31
C THR A 575 -10.14 18.66 -47.98
N LEU A 576 -11.13 17.96 -47.41
CA LEU A 576 -11.07 16.51 -47.22
C LEU A 576 -11.28 15.78 -48.56
N VAL A 577 -10.84 14.52 -48.64
CA VAL A 577 -10.84 13.68 -49.86
C VAL A 577 -12.26 13.43 -50.41
N ASP A 578 -13.30 13.68 -49.63
CA ASP A 578 -14.72 13.56 -50.04
C ASP A 578 -15.40 14.89 -50.40
N GLY A 579 -14.66 16.00 -50.42
CA GLY A 579 -15.19 17.33 -50.79
C GLY A 579 -15.96 18.06 -49.68
N SER A 580 -15.98 17.54 -48.45
CA SER A 580 -16.58 18.24 -47.31
C SER A 580 -15.62 19.24 -46.65
N GLU A 581 -16.16 20.38 -46.21
CA GLU A 581 -15.44 21.46 -45.54
C GLU A 581 -15.32 21.16 -44.04
N PHE A 582 -14.09 21.10 -43.51
CA PHE A 582 -13.84 20.87 -42.08
C PHE A 582 -13.91 22.20 -41.31
N VAL A 583 -14.93 22.36 -40.47
CA VAL A 583 -15.03 23.48 -39.51
C VAL A 583 -14.62 22.98 -38.12
N PRO A 584 -13.50 23.45 -37.54
CA PRO A 584 -13.08 23.02 -36.21
C PRO A 584 -14.05 23.55 -35.13
N PRO A 585 -14.32 22.78 -34.06
CA PRO A 585 -15.20 23.22 -32.99
C PRO A 585 -14.57 24.38 -32.20
N VAL A 586 -15.29 25.49 -32.09
CA VAL A 586 -14.92 26.62 -31.23
C VAL A 586 -15.00 26.17 -29.77
N ALA A 587 -13.86 25.88 -29.16
CA ALA A 587 -13.77 25.72 -27.71
C ALA A 587 -14.05 27.09 -27.05
N LYS A 588 -15.17 27.20 -26.32
CA LYS A 588 -15.38 28.30 -25.37
C LYS A 588 -14.37 28.14 -24.23
N ILE A 589 -13.24 28.84 -24.34
CA ILE A 589 -12.32 29.06 -23.24
C ILE A 589 -12.97 30.08 -22.31
N LEU A 590 -13.46 29.61 -21.15
CA LEU A 590 -13.80 30.50 -20.03
C LEU A 590 -12.47 30.99 -19.42
N PRO A 591 -12.24 32.31 -19.28
CA PRO A 591 -11.03 32.81 -18.65
C PRO A 591 -11.04 32.46 -17.15
N LEU A 592 -9.96 31.81 -16.70
CA LEU A 592 -9.63 31.67 -15.29
C LEU A 592 -9.38 33.07 -14.68
N PRO A 593 -9.90 33.39 -13.48
CA PRO A 593 -9.63 34.67 -12.85
C PRO A 593 -8.15 34.72 -12.41
N LEU A 594 -7.43 35.68 -12.98
CA LEU A 594 -6.11 36.11 -12.51
C LEU A 594 -6.27 36.61 -11.07
N ARG A 595 -5.57 35.97 -10.12
CA ARG A 595 -5.40 36.54 -8.77
C ARG A 595 -4.35 37.63 -8.87
N ASP A 596 -4.78 38.87 -8.64
CA ASP A 596 -3.92 40.03 -8.47
C ASP A 596 -2.93 39.81 -7.33
N SER A 597 -1.64 39.79 -7.66
CA SER A 597 -0.55 39.83 -6.70
C SER A 597 -0.29 41.28 -6.27
N ALA A 598 -0.92 41.70 -5.17
CA ALA A 598 -0.53 42.92 -4.47
C ALA A 598 0.73 42.67 -3.63
N TYR A 599 1.89 42.56 -4.26
CA TYR A 599 3.21 42.60 -3.60
C TYR A 599 4.27 43.11 -4.59
N ALA A 600 4.14 44.36 -5.01
CA ALA A 600 5.17 45.08 -5.76
C ALA A 600 5.07 46.57 -5.46
N GLN A 601 5.41 46.98 -4.24
CA GLN A 601 5.71 48.37 -3.88
C GLN A 601 6.42 48.38 -2.51
N HIS A 602 7.74 48.31 -2.52
CA HIS A 602 8.68 48.98 -1.60
C HIS A 602 10.07 48.36 -1.77
N ARG A 603 10.91 49.02 -2.58
CA ARG A 603 12.36 49.23 -2.36
C ARG A 603 12.92 49.98 -3.58
N SER A 604 12.96 51.31 -3.43
CA SER A 604 14.10 52.11 -3.87
C SER A 604 15.28 51.87 -2.94
#